data_AF-A0A3B0T2K2-F1
#
_entry.id   AF-A0A3B0T2K2-F1
#
_cell.length_a   1.000
_cell.length_b   1.000
_cell.length_c   1.000
_cell.angle_alpha   90.00
_cell.angle_beta   90.00
_cell.angle_gamma   90.00
#
_symmetry.space_group_name_H-M   'P 1'
#
loop_
_entity.id
_entity.type
_entity.pdbx_description
1 polymer ?
#
loop_
_entity_poly.entity_id
_entity_poly.type
_entity_poly.pdbx_seq_one_letter_code
_entity_poly.pdbx_strand_id
1 'polypeptide(L)'
;MDEFVATFGLVGTIPACLKARPNAVPMAVGLYITAAYWFTSSTSFANPAVTTARGFSDTFAGAHPSNIAAFITVQLIAAILAIGFFKWLLADEAARESGAT
;
A
#
# COMPACT_ATOMS: atom_id res chain seq x y z
N MET A 1 11.83 -1.07 6.31
CA MET A 1 10.70 -0.37 6.96
C MET A 1 9.87 0.39 5.93
N ASP A 2 10.46 0.86 4.83
CA ASP A 2 9.78 1.59 3.75
C ASP A 2 8.60 0.86 3.11
N GLU A 3 8.69 -0.46 2.90
CA GLU A 3 7.58 -1.25 2.35
C GLU A 3 6.33 -1.24 3.23
N PHE A 4 6.50 -1.13 4.55
CA PHE A 4 5.37 -1.02 5.45
C PHE A 4 4.59 0.27 5.16
N VAL A 5 5.29 1.41 5.10
CA VAL A 5 4.68 2.73 4.85
C VAL A 5 4.08 2.78 3.45
N ALA A 6 4.79 2.26 2.46
CA ALA A 6 4.34 2.18 1.08
C ALA A 6 3.04 1.37 0.97
N THR A 7 3.00 0.13 1.48
CA THR A 7 1.81 -0.72 1.40
C THR A 7 0.68 -0.20 2.26
N PHE A 8 0.98 0.30 3.46
CA PHE A 8 -0.04 0.82 4.36
C PHE A 8 -0.79 2.00 3.75
N GLY A 9 -0.07 3.00 3.23
CA GLY A 9 -0.72 4.17 2.63
C GLY A 9 -1.34 3.88 1.27
N LEU A 10 -0.81 2.94 0.46
CA LEU A 10 -1.44 2.54 -0.80
C LEU A 10 -2.79 1.87 -0.53
N VAL A 11 -2.81 0.89 0.38
CA VAL A 11 -4.02 0.18 0.78
C VAL A 11 -5.02 1.12 1.44
N GLY A 12 -4.56 2.14 2.19
CA GLY A 12 -5.40 3.17 2.77
C GLY A 12 -5.98 4.18 1.76
N THR A 13 -5.23 4.49 0.71
CA THR A 13 -5.66 5.42 -0.36
C THR A 13 -6.89 4.90 -1.08
N ILE A 14 -7.01 3.58 -1.26
CA ILE A 14 -8.15 2.95 -1.94
C ILE A 14 -9.49 3.20 -1.23
N PRO A 15 -9.72 2.78 0.03
CA PRO A 15 -10.97 3.01 0.74
C PRO A 15 -11.24 4.50 0.99
N ALA A 16 -10.20 5.30 1.25
CA ALA A 16 -10.36 6.75 1.40
C ALA A 16 -10.86 7.41 0.10
N CYS A 17 -10.29 7.02 -1.05
CA CYS A 17 -10.70 7.55 -2.35
C CYS A 17 -12.06 6.98 -2.79
N LEU A 18 -12.35 5.70 -2.50
CA LEU A 18 -13.68 5.12 -2.71
C LEU A 18 -14.76 5.88 -1.94
N LYS A 19 -14.49 6.31 -0.70
CA LYS A 19 -15.44 7.11 0.07
C LYS A 19 -15.62 8.51 -0.51
N ALA A 20 -14.55 9.18 -0.91
CA ALA A 20 -14.60 10.56 -1.38
C ALA A 20 -15.04 10.71 -2.84
N ARG A 21 -14.42 9.98 -3.77
CA ARG A 21 -14.68 9.99 -5.22
C ARG A 21 -14.26 8.66 -5.87
N PRO A 22 -15.17 7.66 -5.98
CA PRO A 22 -14.86 6.34 -6.54
C PRO A 22 -14.20 6.36 -7.92
N ASN A 23 -14.62 7.29 -8.79
CA ASN A 23 -14.09 7.41 -10.15
C ASN A 23 -12.62 7.88 -10.20
N ALA A 24 -12.09 8.45 -9.11
CA ALA A 24 -10.72 8.94 -9.04
C ALA A 24 -9.73 7.91 -8.50
N VAL A 25 -10.18 6.70 -8.10
CA VAL A 25 -9.33 5.66 -7.51
C VAL A 25 -8.10 5.30 -8.37
N PRO A 26 -8.22 5.09 -9.70
CA PRO A 26 -7.06 4.79 -10.53
C PRO A 26 -6.00 5.90 -10.52
N MET A 27 -6.46 7.16 -10.55
CA MET A 27 -5.59 8.33 -10.47
C MET A 27 -4.92 8.42 -9.09
N ALA A 28 -5.69 8.26 -8.01
CA ALA A 28 -5.17 8.33 -6.64
C ALA A 28 -4.11 7.25 -6.38
N VAL A 29 -4.34 6.03 -6.87
CA VAL A 29 -3.36 4.93 -6.83
C VAL A 29 -2.09 5.30 -7.59
N GLY A 30 -2.22 5.80 -8.83
CA GLY A 30 -1.06 6.20 -9.64
C GLY A 30 -0.24 7.34 -9.01
N LEU A 31 -0.92 8.33 -8.44
CA LEU A 31 -0.28 9.43 -7.71
C LEU A 31 0.40 8.96 -6.43
N TYR A 32 -0.21 8.03 -5.69
CA TYR A 32 0.40 7.47 -4.48
C TYR A 32 1.67 6.68 -4.82
N ILE A 33 1.63 5.84 -5.86
CA ILE A 33 2.83 5.09 -6.32
C ILE A 33 3.92 6.07 -6.77
N THR A 34 3.54 7.12 -7.50
CA THR A 34 4.47 8.19 -7.90
C THR A 34 5.07 8.83 -6.66
N ALA A 35 4.28 9.31 -5.70
CA ALA A 35 4.80 9.91 -4.48
C ALA A 35 5.70 8.95 -3.69
N ALA A 36 5.31 7.68 -3.55
CA ALA A 36 6.06 6.65 -2.83
C ALA A 36 7.47 6.46 -3.38
N TYR A 37 7.66 6.59 -4.69
CA TYR A 37 8.98 6.55 -5.29
C TYR A 37 9.92 7.67 -4.82
N TRP A 38 9.38 8.83 -4.39
CA TRP A 38 10.17 9.97 -3.90
C TRP A 38 10.39 9.93 -2.39
N PHE A 39 9.48 9.34 -1.61
CA PHE A 39 9.58 9.32 -0.15
C PHE A 39 10.06 7.98 0.45
N THR A 40 10.13 6.90 -0.32
CA THR A 40 10.70 5.61 0.14
C THR A 40 12.18 5.52 -0.22
N SER A 41 13.06 5.17 0.74
CA SER A 41 14.52 5.19 0.51
C SER A 41 15.04 4.04 -0.35
N SER A 42 14.21 3.03 -0.59
CA SER A 42 14.56 1.81 -1.33
C SER A 42 13.44 1.54 -2.31
N THR A 43 13.74 1.37 -3.60
CA THR A 43 12.79 1.18 -4.72
C THR A 43 11.88 -0.05 -4.55
N SER A 44 10.93 0.01 -3.62
CA SER A 44 10.16 -1.13 -3.16
C SER A 44 8.69 -0.77 -3.18
N PHE A 45 7.97 -1.51 -4.02
CA PHE A 45 6.81 -1.02 -4.76
C PHE A 45 5.48 -1.23 -4.04
N ALA A 46 5.49 -1.76 -2.80
CA ALA A 46 4.28 -2.19 -2.12
C ALA A 46 3.42 -3.15 -2.97
N ASN A 47 4.08 -3.86 -3.89
CA ASN A 47 3.46 -4.71 -4.88
C ASN A 47 4.18 -6.06 -4.89
N PRO A 48 3.56 -7.12 -4.34
CA PRO A 48 4.17 -8.44 -4.28
C PRO A 48 4.44 -9.03 -5.68
N ALA A 49 3.68 -8.63 -6.70
CA ALA A 49 3.90 -9.06 -8.09
C ALA A 49 5.16 -8.39 -8.70
N VAL A 50 5.41 -7.11 -8.41
CA VAL A 50 6.62 -6.40 -8.85
C VAL A 50 7.85 -6.89 -8.11
N THR A 51 7.70 -7.21 -6.81
CA THR A 51 8.77 -7.81 -5.99
C THR A 51 9.18 -9.17 -6.54
N THR A 52 8.21 -10.00 -6.92
CA THR A 52 8.44 -11.30 -7.58
C THR A 52 9.09 -11.13 -8.96
N ALA A 53 8.61 -10.19 -9.78
CA ALA A 53 9.15 -9.93 -11.12
C ALA A 53 10.61 -9.44 -11.10
N ARG A 54 10.99 -8.63 -10.10
CA ARG A 54 12.39 -8.21 -9.90
C ARG A 54 13.30 -9.33 -9.40
N GLY A 55 12.76 -10.35 -8.73
CA GLY A 55 13.50 -11.56 -8.38
C GLY A 55 13.88 -12.42 -9.59
N PHE A 56 13.22 -12.23 -10.75
CA PHE A 56 13.51 -12.92 -12.01
C PHE A 56 14.46 -12.13 -12.94
N SER A 57 14.91 -10.92 -12.56
CA SER A 57 15.86 -10.12 -13.34
C SER A 57 17.24 -10.14 -12.67
N ASP A 58 18.19 -10.86 -13.28
CA ASP A 58 19.54 -11.12 -12.77
C ASP A 58 20.37 -9.86 -12.49
N THR A 59 20.92 -9.75 -11.27
CA THR A 59 22.20 -9.05 -11.03
C THR A 59 23.15 -9.97 -10.25
N PHE A 60 24.46 -9.88 -10.56
CA PHE A 60 25.58 -10.74 -10.14
C PHE A 60 25.93 -10.75 -8.62
N ALA A 61 25.02 -10.33 -7.75
CA ALA A 61 25.17 -10.43 -6.30
C ALA A 61 23.83 -10.89 -5.72
N GLY A 62 23.64 -12.22 -5.65
CA GLY A 62 22.38 -12.83 -5.26
C GLY A 62 21.80 -12.23 -3.97
N ALA A 63 20.67 -11.54 -4.07
CA ALA A 63 19.85 -11.24 -2.91
C ALA A 63 19.31 -12.58 -2.42
N HIS A 64 19.78 -13.02 -1.25
CA HIS A 64 19.34 -14.27 -0.63
C HIS A 64 17.79 -14.35 -0.68
N PRO A 65 17.18 -15.45 -1.15
CA PRO A 65 15.73 -15.58 -1.32
C PRO A 65 14.92 -15.22 -0.07
N SER A 66 15.56 -15.31 1.10
CA SER A 66 15.02 -14.85 2.39
C SER A 66 14.61 -13.38 2.41
N ASN A 67 15.28 -12.50 1.66
CA ASN A 67 14.97 -11.07 1.65
C ASN A 67 13.66 -10.80 0.91
N ILE A 68 13.38 -11.53 -0.18
CA ILE A 68 12.13 -11.43 -0.94
C ILE A 68 10.94 -11.88 -0.07
N ALA A 69 11.09 -13.00 0.64
CA ALA A 69 10.07 -13.49 1.55
C ALA A 69 9.79 -12.48 2.69
N ALA A 70 10.85 -11.89 3.27
CA ALA A 70 10.71 -10.88 4.31
C ALA A 70 9.95 -9.63 3.82
N PHE A 71 10.22 -9.17 2.60
CA PHE A 71 9.49 -8.06 1.97
C PHE A 71 7.99 -8.39 1.82
N ILE A 72 7.66 -9.55 1.26
CA ILE A 72 6.26 -9.98 1.09
C ILE A 72 5.55 -10.09 2.45
N THR A 73 6.19 -10.66 3.46
CA THR A 73 5.60 -10.75 4.81
C THR A 73 5.29 -9.37 5.39
N VAL A 74 6.20 -8.41 5.25
CA VAL A 74 5.97 -7.03 5.72
C VAL A 74 4.83 -6.36 4.95
N GLN A 75 4.74 -6.55 3.63
CA GLN A 75 3.63 -6.03 2.81
C GLN A 75 2.28 -6.62 3.25
N LEU A 76 2.22 -7.93 3.52
CA LEU A 76 0.99 -8.57 4.01
C LEU A 76 0.57 -8.04 5.38
N ILE A 77 1.51 -7.90 6.31
CA ILE A 77 1.23 -7.33 7.64
C ILE A 77 0.74 -5.89 7.51
N ALA A 78 1.40 -5.08 6.69
CA ALA A 78 1.00 -3.70 6.43
C ALA A 78 -0.40 -3.59 5.82
N ALA A 79 -0.73 -4.47 4.86
CA ALA A 79 -2.04 -4.49 4.23
C ALA A 79 -3.16 -4.84 5.23
N ILE A 80 -2.95 -5.85 6.08
CA ILE A 80 -3.93 -6.24 7.11
C ILE A 80 -4.16 -5.09 8.09
N LEU A 81 -3.08 -4.46 8.57
CA LEU A 81 -3.17 -3.33 9.50
C LEU A 81 -3.83 -2.10 8.85
N ALA A 82 -3.52 -1.81 7.59
CA ALA A 82 -4.15 -0.72 6.84
C ALA A 82 -5.65 -0.93 6.68
N ILE A 83 -6.09 -2.13 6.28
CA ILE A 83 -7.52 -2.43 6.14
C ILE A 83 -8.23 -2.21 7.49
N GLY A 84 -7.69 -2.76 8.58
CA GLY A 84 -8.29 -2.58 9.91
C GLY A 84 -8.36 -1.11 10.32
N PHE A 85 -7.24 -0.39 10.19
CA PHE A 85 -7.12 1.01 10.58
C PHE A 85 -8.05 1.93 9.76
N PHE A 86 -8.01 1.84 8.42
CA PHE A 86 -8.81 2.71 7.56
C PHE A 86 -10.30 2.37 7.60
N LYS A 87 -10.67 1.10 7.85
CA LYS A 87 -12.07 0.77 8.12
C LYS A 87 -12.57 1.42 9.40
N TRP A 88 -11.80 1.36 10.48
CA TRP A 88 -12.15 2.03 11.74
C TRP A 88 -12.19 3.56 11.56
N LEU A 89 -11.16 4.14 10.96
CA LEU A 89 -11.02 5.58 10.76
C LEU A 89 -12.17 6.17 9.91
N LEU A 90 -12.59 5.46 8.86
CA LEU A 90 -13.63 5.95 7.94
C LEU A 90 -15.06 5.60 8.39
N ALA A 91 -15.23 4.65 9.32
CA ALA A 91 -16.53 4.23 9.84
C ALA A 91 -17.19 5.30 10.72
N ASP A 92 -16.42 6.03 11.51
CA ASP A 92 -16.96 7.03 12.46
C ASP A 92 -17.55 8.26 11.74
N GLU A 93 -16.97 8.63 10.60
CA GLU A 93 -17.52 9.67 9.72
C GLU A 93 -18.84 9.24 9.06
N ALA A 94 -18.96 7.98 8.62
CA ALA A 94 -20.20 7.49 7.99
C ALA A 94 -21.36 7.42 9.00
N ALA A 95 -21.08 7.04 10.24
CA ALA A 95 -22.06 7.04 11.32
C ALA A 95 -22.53 8.47 11.69
N ARG A 96 -21.64 9.46 11.62
CA ARG A 96 -21.96 10.87 11.85
C ARG A 96 -22.81 11.49 10.75
N GLU A 97 -22.58 11.16 9.48
CA GLU A 97 -23.43 11.59 8.36
C GLU A 97 -24.84 11.00 8.44
N SER A 98 -24.98 9.74 8.89
CA SER A 98 -26.28 9.07 9.03
C SER A 98 -27.12 9.49 10.25
N GLY A 99 -26.50 10.17 11.24
CA GLY A 99 -27.20 10.69 12.42
C GLY A 99 -27.64 12.15 12.30
N ALA A 100 -27.32 12.80 11.17
CA ALA A 100 -27.64 14.20 10.89
C ALA A 100 -28.89 14.38 9.99
N THR A 101 -29.65 13.31 9.75
CA THR A 101 -30.95 13.32 9.04
C THR A 101 -32.11 13.09 9.99
#